data_AF-A0A6J1SIP5-F1
#
_entry.id   AF-A0A6J1SIP5-F1
#
_cell.length_a   1.000
_cell.length_b   1.000
_cell.length_c   1.000
_cell.angle_alpha   90.00
_cell.angle_beta   90.00
_cell.angle_gamma   90.00
#
_symmetry.space_group_name_H-M   'P 1'
#
loop_
_entity.id
_entity.type
_entity.pdbx_description
1 polymer ?
#
loop_
_entity_poly.entity_id
_entity_poly.type
_entity_poly.pdbx_seq_one_letter_code
_entity_poly.pdbx_strand_id
1 'polypeptide(L)'
;MADPKYANLPGIAYDQPDVYETDDLPEADQNDDTYEEENECIERLHLSASESYLKFKDKHLSGNAVDFSDRLKKVPNRGYDARSGVWELAGEGEKETILQKYQRLQCEMKEFLEEVATLKEEAKGNKGSSSDQTAGYKALAANIERAQKQLSEFRLEETLGPELLASLKDPETAQIKKLFAHFETYKQKSTKSTDLNSKQKTAPAGPAGDGLLYQLRYRPEQSQLQQTSRVAELEQRLNKLESVLGTSNENMARLGSTLHNQSITEAVEKLESRFALLEPTQIETAEGRLTGLASKMDVVAEKVNGQSDPEKDAKVTELYELVKKTEFISSILPQTIRRLTALESLHREASEFSSSLAKLEAFQLKIATSLEGNEKLLQSVDKGFAENVETIQKNMNGLNERIAALKK
;
A
#
# COMPACT_ATOMS: atom_id res chain seq x y z
N MET A 1 46.86 17.73 -19.77
CA MET A 1 46.83 17.62 -21.24
C MET A 1 45.69 18.50 -21.72
N ALA A 2 45.93 19.36 -22.72
CA ALA A 2 44.90 20.29 -23.20
C ALA A 2 43.72 19.55 -23.86
N ASP A 3 42.50 19.95 -23.52
CA ASP A 3 41.31 19.43 -24.17
C ASP A 3 41.33 19.73 -25.67
N PRO A 4 41.02 18.75 -26.54
CA PRO A 4 41.10 18.91 -27.99
C PRO A 4 40.13 19.97 -28.53
N LYS A 5 39.09 20.30 -27.75
CA LYS A 5 38.12 21.35 -28.06
C LYS A 5 38.73 22.76 -27.97
N TYR A 6 39.74 22.96 -27.13
CA TYR A 6 40.30 24.29 -26.82
C TYR A 6 41.72 24.52 -27.39
N ALA A 7 42.39 23.47 -27.85
CA ALA A 7 43.78 23.51 -28.33
C ALA A 7 44.07 24.53 -29.45
N ASN A 8 43.08 24.84 -30.30
CA ASN A 8 43.24 25.74 -31.44
C ASN A 8 42.79 27.18 -31.17
N LEU A 9 42.31 27.47 -29.96
CA LEU A 9 41.85 28.81 -29.59
C LEU A 9 43.03 29.64 -29.05
N PRO A 10 43.29 30.84 -29.60
CA PRO A 10 44.29 31.75 -29.04
C PRO A 10 43.79 32.33 -27.69
N GLY A 11 44.71 32.49 -26.72
CA GLY A 11 44.40 33.14 -25.44
C GLY A 11 43.87 32.23 -24.32
N ILE A 12 43.99 30.90 -24.47
CA ILE A 12 43.70 29.94 -23.39
C ILE A 12 44.94 29.78 -22.50
N ALA A 13 44.76 29.93 -21.18
CA ALA A 13 45.80 29.68 -20.21
C ALA A 13 45.87 28.18 -19.89
N TYR A 14 46.99 27.52 -20.24
CA TYR A 14 47.20 26.10 -20.01
C TYR A 14 47.98 25.80 -18.72
N ASP A 15 48.73 26.78 -18.21
CA ASP A 15 49.64 26.64 -17.08
C ASP A 15 49.08 27.27 -15.79
N GLN A 16 47.76 27.51 -15.74
CA GLN A 16 47.07 28.03 -14.56
C GLN A 16 46.24 26.91 -13.93
N PRO A 17 46.14 26.85 -12.59
CA PRO A 17 45.21 25.96 -11.92
C PRO A 17 43.77 26.32 -12.31
N ASP A 18 42.93 25.30 -12.51
CA ASP A 18 41.53 25.48 -12.90
C ASP A 18 40.70 26.19 -11.80
N VAL A 19 41.11 26.05 -10.54
CA VAL A 19 40.42 26.60 -9.36
C VAL A 19 41.43 27.25 -8.40
N TYR A 20 41.11 28.46 -7.94
CA TYR A 20 41.83 29.15 -6.87
C TYR A 20 40.92 29.20 -5.63
N GLU A 21 41.15 28.29 -4.70
CA GLU A 21 40.41 28.19 -3.45
C GLU A 21 41.32 28.36 -2.24
N THR A 22 40.74 28.79 -1.12
CA THR A 22 41.42 28.79 0.20
C THR A 22 41.53 27.37 0.72
N ASP A 23 42.56 27.07 1.50
CA ASP A 23 42.71 25.75 2.13
C ASP A 23 41.45 25.37 2.89
N ASP A 24 40.95 24.16 2.64
CA ASP A 24 39.70 23.67 3.21
C ASP A 24 39.90 23.43 4.72
N LEU A 25 39.25 24.26 5.54
CA LEU A 25 39.35 24.17 7.00
C LEU A 25 38.35 23.11 7.50
N PRO A 26 38.69 22.29 8.51
CA PRO A 26 37.84 21.21 9.02
C PRO A 26 36.63 21.69 9.85
N GLU A 27 36.21 22.95 9.71
CA GLU A 27 35.36 23.67 10.67
C GLU A 27 33.88 23.26 10.68
N ALA A 28 33.41 22.48 9.69
CA ALA A 28 32.00 22.10 9.57
C ALA A 28 31.63 20.76 10.23
N ASP A 29 32.61 19.97 10.70
CA ASP A 29 32.39 18.63 11.28
C ASP A 29 32.14 18.63 12.80
N GLN A 30 32.08 19.81 13.42
CA GLN A 30 31.65 19.92 14.81
C GLN A 30 30.12 19.95 14.85
N ASN A 31 29.54 18.79 15.15
CA ASN A 31 28.13 18.66 15.49
C ASN A 31 27.87 19.44 16.78
N ASP A 32 27.74 20.77 16.69
CA ASP A 32 27.18 21.61 17.74
C ASP A 32 25.67 21.41 17.74
N ASP A 33 25.25 20.19 18.08
CA ASP A 33 23.89 19.92 18.49
C ASP A 33 23.62 20.79 19.71
N THR A 34 22.96 21.92 19.48
CA THR A 34 22.46 22.81 20.52
C THR A 34 21.31 22.10 21.19
N TYR A 35 21.62 21.18 22.11
CA TYR A 35 20.62 20.55 22.94
C TYR A 35 19.96 21.65 23.78
N GLU A 36 18.64 21.78 23.67
CA GLU A 36 17.87 22.58 24.63
C GLU A 36 18.10 22.01 26.03
N GLU A 37 18.83 22.76 26.86
CA GLU A 37 19.10 22.43 28.26
C GLU A 37 17.81 22.03 28.98
N GLU A 38 17.91 21.00 29.83
CA GLU A 38 16.78 20.50 30.59
C GLU A 38 16.26 21.58 31.53
N ASN A 39 15.13 22.21 31.18
CA ASN A 39 14.48 23.21 32.00
C ASN A 39 13.77 22.55 33.19
N GLU A 40 14.19 22.85 34.42
CA GLU A 40 13.56 22.32 35.66
C GLU A 40 12.06 22.66 35.78
N CYS A 41 11.58 23.67 35.05
CA CYS A 41 10.17 24.09 35.03
C CYS A 41 9.31 23.36 33.99
N ILE A 42 9.89 22.52 33.12
CA ILE A 42 9.19 21.84 32.03
C ILE A 42 9.32 20.32 32.20
N GLU A 43 8.21 19.67 32.54
CA GLU A 43 8.15 18.20 32.53
C GLU A 43 8.13 17.67 31.10
N ARG A 44 9.23 17.04 30.66
CA ARG A 44 9.31 16.35 29.37
C ARG A 44 8.70 14.95 29.50
N LEU A 45 7.46 14.79 29.05
CA LEU A 45 6.78 13.49 29.02
C LEU A 45 7.10 12.73 27.73
N HIS A 46 7.58 11.49 27.85
CA HIS A 46 7.79 10.62 26.70
C HIS A 46 6.44 10.09 26.18
N LEU A 47 6.01 10.60 25.01
CA LEU A 47 4.78 10.18 24.39
C LEU A 47 5.01 8.93 23.52
N SER A 48 4.63 7.75 24.04
CA SER A 48 4.60 6.53 23.24
C SER A 48 3.26 6.40 22.50
N ALA A 49 3.29 6.49 21.17
CA ALA A 49 2.10 6.35 20.33
C ALA A 49 1.46 4.96 20.45
N SER A 50 2.26 3.91 20.62
CA SER A 50 1.79 2.52 20.75
C SER A 50 1.06 2.29 22.08
N GLU A 51 1.61 2.77 23.19
CA GLU A 51 0.96 2.69 24.50
C GLU A 51 -0.33 3.52 24.55
N SER A 52 -0.30 4.71 23.94
CA SER A 52 -1.48 5.57 23.83
C SER A 52 -2.57 4.88 23.03
N TYR A 53 -2.23 4.27 21.89
CA TYR A 53 -3.20 3.50 21.08
C TYR A 53 -3.86 2.37 21.89
N LEU A 54 -3.09 1.59 22.64
CA LEU A 54 -3.64 0.52 23.48
C LEU A 54 -4.61 1.04 24.56
N LYS A 55 -4.34 2.21 25.14
CA LYS A 55 -5.22 2.85 26.16
C LYS A 55 -6.57 3.32 25.61
N PHE A 56 -6.66 3.56 24.30
CA PHE A 56 -7.87 4.09 23.65
C PHE A 56 -8.53 3.14 22.65
N LYS A 57 -7.91 2.00 22.33
CA LYS A 57 -8.39 1.03 21.32
C LYS A 57 -9.87 0.62 21.49
N ASP A 58 -10.28 0.38 22.75
CA ASP A 58 -11.62 -0.13 23.05
C ASP A 58 -12.63 0.98 23.41
N LYS A 59 -12.19 2.25 23.39
CA LYS A 59 -13.03 3.40 23.71
C LYS A 59 -13.54 4.01 22.41
N HIS A 60 -14.84 3.93 22.19
CA HIS A 60 -15.51 4.55 21.05
C HIS A 60 -16.34 5.75 21.51
N LEU A 61 -16.40 6.79 20.68
CA LEU A 61 -17.20 7.99 20.91
C LEU A 61 -18.45 7.92 20.04
N SER A 62 -19.62 8.12 20.66
CA SER A 62 -20.88 8.20 19.92
C SER A 62 -21.19 9.65 19.52
N GLY A 63 -21.51 9.85 18.24
CA GLY A 63 -21.82 11.16 17.67
C GLY A 63 -23.32 11.47 17.52
N ASN A 64 -24.20 10.56 17.93
CA ASN A 64 -25.61 10.58 17.54
C ASN A 64 -26.43 11.71 18.17
N ALA A 65 -26.00 12.26 19.30
CA ALA A 65 -26.73 13.29 20.06
C ALA A 65 -25.86 14.53 20.36
N VAL A 66 -24.86 14.80 19.52
CA VAL A 66 -23.96 15.94 19.70
C VAL A 66 -24.60 17.21 19.14
N ASP A 67 -24.89 18.17 20.01
CA ASP A 67 -25.46 19.47 19.64
C ASP A 67 -24.63 20.59 20.29
N PHE A 68 -23.83 21.29 19.49
CA PHE A 68 -23.05 22.47 19.90
C PHE A 68 -23.77 23.79 19.64
N SER A 69 -25.06 23.77 19.26
CA SER A 69 -25.79 25.00 19.05
C SER A 69 -26.11 25.68 20.39
N ASP A 70 -25.82 26.97 20.51
CA ASP A 70 -26.15 27.82 21.69
C ASP A 70 -27.66 28.09 21.84
N ARG A 71 -28.53 27.22 21.31
CA ARG A 71 -29.97 27.34 21.48
C ARG A 71 -30.36 26.90 22.89
N LEU A 72 -30.88 27.83 23.69
CA LEU A 72 -31.45 27.57 25.01
C LEU A 72 -32.63 26.59 24.88
N LYS A 73 -32.36 25.30 25.13
CA LYS A 73 -33.37 24.21 25.19
C LYS A 73 -33.55 23.76 26.64
N LYS A 74 -34.64 23.03 26.89
CA LYS A 74 -34.94 22.44 28.22
C LYS A 74 -33.97 21.30 28.63
N VAL A 75 -33.20 20.76 27.69
CA VAL A 75 -32.23 19.68 27.91
C VAL A 75 -30.83 20.26 27.73
N PRO A 76 -29.85 19.96 28.61
CA PRO A 76 -28.48 20.43 28.45
C PRO A 76 -27.88 19.88 27.15
N ASN A 77 -27.08 20.71 26.47
CA ASN A 77 -26.33 20.31 25.29
C ASN A 77 -25.41 19.13 25.65
N ARG A 78 -25.52 18.02 24.91
CA ARG A 78 -24.64 16.86 25.05
C ARG A 78 -23.50 16.99 24.06
N GLY A 79 -22.27 16.88 24.58
CA GLY A 79 -21.07 16.68 23.76
C GLY A 79 -20.93 15.22 23.34
N TYR A 80 -19.75 14.87 22.85
CA TYR A 80 -19.41 13.47 22.57
C TYR A 80 -19.54 12.62 23.84
N ASP A 81 -20.32 11.56 23.76
CA ASP A 81 -20.52 10.64 24.88
C ASP A 81 -19.59 9.42 24.69
N ALA A 82 -18.77 9.16 25.71
CA ALA A 82 -17.82 8.04 25.76
C ALA A 82 -18.40 6.79 26.46
N ARG A 83 -19.72 6.80 26.76
CA ARG A 83 -20.46 5.65 27.31
C ARG A 83 -20.58 4.53 26.27
N SER A 84 -19.49 3.78 26.09
CA SER A 84 -19.52 2.48 25.45
C SER A 84 -19.76 1.43 26.55
N GLY A 85 -20.96 0.86 26.59
CA GLY A 85 -21.31 -0.21 27.52
C GLY A 85 -22.50 -1.02 27.00
N VAL A 86 -22.41 -2.36 27.10
CA VAL A 86 -23.41 -3.34 26.61
C VAL A 86 -24.72 -3.32 27.43
N TRP A 87 -24.79 -2.49 28.47
CA TRP A 87 -25.90 -2.43 29.42
C TRP A 87 -26.58 -1.06 29.33
N GLU A 88 -27.38 -0.87 28.29
CA GLU A 88 -28.27 0.28 28.18
C GLU A 88 -29.70 -0.17 28.47
N LEU A 89 -30.24 0.18 29.64
CA LEU A 89 -31.69 0.21 29.85
C LEU A 89 -32.22 1.52 29.26
N ALA A 90 -33.26 1.46 28.44
CA ALA A 90 -33.91 2.65 27.90
C ALA A 90 -34.52 3.43 29.06
N GLY A 91 -34.35 4.75 29.05
CA GLY A 91 -35.05 5.63 29.98
C GLY A 91 -36.56 5.60 29.73
N GLU A 92 -37.34 5.87 30.77
CA GLU A 92 -38.81 5.87 30.74
C GLU A 92 -39.34 6.82 29.64
N GLY A 93 -39.90 6.26 28.56
CA GLY A 93 -40.49 7.00 27.44
C GLY A 93 -39.87 6.79 26.05
N GLU A 94 -38.77 6.05 25.92
CA GLU A 94 -38.16 5.72 24.61
C GLU A 94 -38.63 4.36 24.06
N LYS A 95 -38.68 4.19 22.72
CA LYS A 95 -39.07 2.92 22.09
C LYS A 95 -37.91 1.91 22.14
N GLU A 96 -38.09 0.84 22.91
CA GLU A 96 -37.09 -0.21 23.11
C GLU A 96 -36.79 -1.02 21.85
N THR A 97 -35.52 -1.38 21.64
CA THR A 97 -35.12 -2.38 20.63
C THR A 97 -35.44 -3.81 21.11
N ILE A 98 -35.55 -4.78 20.19
CA ILE A 98 -35.92 -6.17 20.53
C ILE A 98 -34.92 -6.80 21.51
N LEU A 99 -33.63 -6.51 21.35
CA LEU A 99 -32.55 -7.01 22.22
C LEU A 99 -32.60 -6.35 23.60
N GLN A 100 -32.89 -5.06 23.66
CA GLN A 100 -33.06 -4.32 24.91
C GLN A 100 -34.33 -4.76 25.66
N LYS A 101 -35.42 -5.03 24.95
CA LYS A 101 -36.64 -5.60 25.52
C LYS A 101 -36.40 -6.99 26.10
N TYR A 102 -35.63 -7.82 25.41
CA TYR A 102 -35.21 -9.13 25.91
C TYR A 102 -34.39 -9.01 27.21
N GLN A 103 -33.45 -8.07 27.26
CA GLN A 103 -32.63 -7.83 28.44
C GLN A 103 -33.44 -7.24 29.60
N ARG A 104 -34.36 -6.29 29.34
CA ARG A 104 -35.29 -5.78 30.35
C ARG A 104 -36.16 -6.90 30.91
N LEU A 105 -36.77 -7.73 30.05
CA LEU A 105 -37.55 -8.88 30.49
C LEU A 105 -36.71 -9.85 31.33
N GLN A 106 -35.43 -10.07 30.98
CA GLN A 106 -34.54 -10.89 31.78
C GLN A 106 -34.26 -10.28 33.17
N CYS A 107 -34.16 -8.95 33.27
CA CYS A 107 -34.02 -8.25 34.55
C CYS A 107 -35.34 -8.27 35.35
N GLU A 108 -36.47 -7.93 34.74
CA GLU A 108 -37.81 -7.94 35.36
C GLU A 108 -38.19 -9.32 35.87
N MET A 109 -37.86 -10.41 35.14
CA MET A 109 -38.11 -11.77 35.61
C MET A 109 -37.24 -12.16 36.81
N LYS A 110 -36.03 -11.61 36.93
CA LYS A 110 -35.18 -11.80 38.11
C LYS A 110 -35.71 -11.03 39.30
N GLU A 111 -36.07 -9.76 39.10
CA GLU A 111 -36.69 -8.91 40.13
C GLU A 111 -37.99 -9.55 40.64
N PHE A 112 -38.85 -10.05 39.75
CA PHE A 112 -40.08 -10.74 40.12
C PHE A 112 -39.82 -12.05 40.89
N LEU A 113 -38.74 -12.76 40.60
CA LEU A 113 -38.33 -13.94 41.37
C LEU A 113 -37.90 -13.54 42.79
N GLU A 114 -37.16 -12.45 42.92
CA GLU A 114 -36.75 -11.90 44.22
C GLU A 114 -37.96 -11.44 45.04
N GLU A 115 -38.96 -10.78 44.44
CA GLU A 115 -40.22 -10.40 45.10
C GLU A 115 -41.06 -11.61 45.54
N VAL A 116 -41.14 -12.66 44.72
CA VAL A 116 -41.83 -13.90 45.12
C VAL A 116 -41.07 -14.59 46.26
N ALA A 117 -39.74 -14.47 46.31
CA ALA A 117 -38.94 -14.98 47.41
C ALA A 117 -39.18 -14.18 48.71
N THR A 118 -39.27 -12.85 48.66
CA THR A 118 -39.59 -12.02 49.84
C THR A 118 -41.00 -12.32 50.35
N LEU A 119 -42.02 -12.37 49.47
CA LEU A 119 -43.40 -12.72 49.83
C LEU A 119 -43.52 -14.13 50.43
N LYS A 120 -42.70 -15.08 49.97
CA LYS A 120 -42.63 -16.43 50.54
C LYS A 120 -42.06 -16.41 51.96
N GLU A 121 -41.06 -15.59 52.24
CA GLU A 121 -40.52 -15.45 53.60
C GLU A 121 -41.49 -14.69 54.53
N GLU A 122 -42.19 -13.67 54.03
CA GLU A 122 -43.26 -12.97 54.77
C GLU A 122 -44.43 -13.91 55.12
N ALA A 123 -44.86 -14.75 54.16
CA ALA A 123 -45.93 -15.73 54.37
C ALA A 123 -45.55 -16.85 55.35
N LYS A 124 -44.25 -17.14 55.54
CA LYS A 124 -43.76 -18.04 56.60
C LYS A 124 -43.71 -17.36 57.98
N GLY A 125 -43.50 -16.04 58.03
CA GLY A 125 -43.43 -15.28 59.27
C GLY A 125 -44.79 -15.05 59.95
N ASN A 126 -45.87 -15.02 59.17
CA ASN A 126 -47.23 -14.80 59.68
C ASN A 126 -47.91 -16.14 60.03
N LYS A 127 -48.02 -16.49 61.32
CA LYS A 127 -48.51 -17.79 61.84
C LYS A 127 -50.02 -18.09 61.62
N GLY A 128 -50.64 -17.51 60.60
CA GLY A 128 -52.07 -17.68 60.27
C GLY A 128 -52.38 -17.90 58.78
N SER A 129 -51.37 -17.99 57.92
CA SER A 129 -51.53 -18.27 56.48
C SER A 129 -51.77 -19.77 56.24
N SER A 130 -52.82 -20.10 55.47
CA SER A 130 -53.10 -21.48 55.05
C SER A 130 -51.91 -22.06 54.28
N SER A 131 -51.61 -23.35 54.50
CA SER A 131 -50.54 -24.08 53.78
C SER A 131 -50.62 -23.90 52.26
N ASP A 132 -51.81 -23.64 51.73
CA ASP A 132 -52.10 -23.38 50.33
C ASP A 132 -51.43 -22.11 49.77
N GLN A 133 -51.30 -21.03 50.56
CA GLN A 133 -50.66 -19.80 50.08
C GLN A 133 -49.15 -19.98 49.90
N THR A 134 -48.48 -20.65 50.84
CA THR A 134 -47.04 -20.96 50.74
C THR A 134 -46.72 -21.96 49.61
N ALA A 135 -47.65 -22.88 49.31
CA ALA A 135 -47.57 -23.75 48.15
C ALA A 135 -47.77 -22.97 46.83
N GLY A 136 -48.67 -21.98 46.82
CA GLY A 136 -48.89 -21.06 45.71
C GLY A 136 -47.64 -20.27 45.31
N TYR A 137 -46.95 -19.63 46.27
CA TYR A 137 -45.70 -18.90 45.99
C TYR A 137 -44.58 -19.82 45.48
N LYS A 138 -44.48 -21.06 45.98
CA LYS A 138 -43.54 -22.05 45.46
C LYS A 138 -43.86 -22.46 44.03
N ALA A 139 -45.14 -22.65 43.70
CA ALA A 139 -45.58 -22.96 42.34
C ALA A 139 -45.32 -21.78 41.38
N LEU A 140 -45.53 -20.54 41.83
CA LEU A 140 -45.23 -19.33 41.07
C LEU A 140 -43.72 -19.19 40.80
N ALA A 141 -42.86 -19.36 41.81
CA ALA A 141 -41.41 -19.35 41.62
C ALA A 141 -40.96 -20.42 40.60
N ALA A 142 -41.49 -21.64 40.70
CA ALA A 142 -41.18 -22.72 39.75
C ALA A 142 -41.70 -22.42 38.32
N ASN A 143 -42.81 -21.69 38.17
CA ASN A 143 -43.30 -21.22 36.88
C ASN A 143 -42.37 -20.14 36.28
N ILE A 144 -41.90 -19.21 37.10
CA ILE A 144 -41.01 -18.11 36.67
C ILE A 144 -39.64 -18.66 36.26
N GLU A 145 -39.07 -19.60 37.03
CA GLU A 145 -37.82 -20.28 36.66
C GLU A 145 -37.96 -21.07 35.34
N ARG A 146 -39.12 -21.71 35.10
CA ARG A 146 -39.41 -22.36 33.81
C ARG A 146 -39.50 -21.35 32.67
N ALA A 147 -40.18 -20.23 32.88
CA ALA A 147 -40.27 -19.18 31.87
C ALA A 147 -38.90 -18.54 31.58
N GLN A 148 -38.05 -18.38 32.60
CA GLN A 148 -36.68 -17.87 32.42
C GLN A 148 -35.82 -18.84 31.59
N LYS A 149 -35.93 -20.15 31.85
CA LYS A 149 -35.28 -21.19 31.04
C LYS A 149 -35.76 -21.15 29.60
N GLN A 150 -37.06 -21.06 29.37
CA GLN A 150 -37.63 -20.93 28.02
C GLN A 150 -37.11 -19.68 27.31
N LEU A 151 -37.05 -18.53 27.99
CA LEU A 151 -36.53 -17.28 27.43
C LEU A 151 -35.02 -17.34 27.14
N SER A 152 -34.26 -18.16 27.87
CA SER A 152 -32.85 -18.45 27.53
C SER A 152 -32.69 -19.42 26.35
N GLU A 153 -33.65 -20.33 26.15
CA GLU A 153 -33.65 -21.37 25.12
C GLU A 153 -34.14 -20.85 23.75
N PHE A 154 -35.02 -19.84 23.72
CA PHE A 154 -35.42 -19.14 22.49
C PHE A 154 -34.29 -18.34 21.80
N ARG A 155 -33.03 -18.51 22.21
CA ARG A 155 -31.85 -17.94 21.55
C ARG A 155 -31.47 -18.75 20.31
N LEU A 156 -32.20 -18.53 19.21
CA LEU A 156 -31.75 -18.49 17.79
C LEU A 156 -30.86 -19.61 17.18
N GLU A 157 -30.49 -20.66 17.91
CA GLU A 157 -29.66 -21.77 17.41
C GLU A 157 -30.50 -22.87 16.74
N GLU A 158 -31.77 -23.04 17.12
CA GLU A 158 -32.64 -24.09 16.56
C GLU A 158 -33.32 -23.73 15.23
N THR A 159 -33.39 -22.44 14.85
CA THR A 159 -33.99 -22.02 13.58
C THR A 159 -33.03 -22.05 12.39
N LEU A 160 -31.75 -22.34 12.62
CA LEU A 160 -30.72 -22.47 11.59
C LEU A 160 -30.11 -23.87 11.69
N GLY A 161 -30.76 -24.83 11.04
CA GLY A 161 -30.37 -26.24 11.10
C GLY A 161 -28.92 -26.52 10.67
N PRO A 162 -28.33 -27.63 11.14
CA PRO A 162 -26.93 -28.03 10.88
C PRO A 162 -26.61 -28.27 9.40
N GLU A 163 -27.66 -28.43 8.57
CA GLU A 163 -27.58 -28.60 7.13
C GLU A 163 -27.12 -27.32 6.41
N LEU A 164 -27.54 -26.15 6.89
CA LEU A 164 -27.03 -24.87 6.40
C LEU A 164 -25.58 -24.64 6.84
N LEU A 165 -25.21 -25.03 8.06
CA LEU A 165 -23.84 -24.92 8.56
C LEU A 165 -22.84 -25.75 7.75
N ALA A 166 -23.22 -26.94 7.26
CA ALA A 166 -22.37 -27.74 6.37
C ALA A 166 -22.24 -27.11 4.98
N SER A 167 -23.31 -26.47 4.48
CA SER A 167 -23.29 -25.75 3.19
C SER A 167 -22.55 -24.41 3.24
N LEU A 168 -22.53 -23.76 4.42
CA LEU A 168 -21.89 -22.48 4.68
C LEU A 168 -20.40 -22.63 5.00
N LYS A 169 -19.96 -23.78 5.53
CA LYS A 169 -18.55 -24.04 5.83
C LYS A 169 -17.69 -24.14 4.57
N ASP A 170 -18.20 -24.75 3.49
CA ASP A 170 -17.51 -24.80 2.20
C ASP A 170 -18.50 -24.78 1.01
N PRO A 171 -19.14 -23.64 0.71
CA PRO A 171 -20.09 -23.52 -0.40
C PRO A 171 -19.43 -23.80 -1.76
N GLU A 172 -18.15 -23.50 -1.89
CA GLU A 172 -17.40 -23.59 -3.16
C GLU A 172 -17.14 -25.05 -3.55
N THR A 173 -16.78 -25.93 -2.61
CA THR A 173 -16.43 -27.32 -2.91
C THR A 173 -17.64 -28.16 -3.32
N ALA A 174 -18.81 -27.92 -2.72
CA ALA A 174 -20.06 -28.57 -3.08
C ALA A 174 -20.57 -28.13 -4.46
N GLN A 175 -20.40 -26.85 -4.81
CA GLN A 175 -20.74 -26.32 -6.14
C GLN A 175 -19.81 -26.86 -7.23
N ILE A 176 -18.51 -26.97 -6.95
CA ILE A 176 -17.51 -27.54 -7.87
C ILE A 176 -17.82 -29.02 -8.19
N LYS A 177 -18.16 -29.83 -7.18
CA LYS A 177 -18.54 -31.25 -7.38
C LYS A 177 -19.80 -31.41 -8.25
N LYS A 178 -20.81 -30.55 -8.06
CA LYS A 178 -22.02 -30.53 -8.88
C LYS A 178 -21.71 -30.15 -10.33
N LEU A 179 -20.86 -29.15 -10.55
CA LEU A 179 -20.42 -28.76 -11.89
C LEU A 179 -19.67 -29.90 -12.59
N PHE A 180 -18.75 -30.59 -11.90
CA PHE A 180 -18.06 -31.76 -12.47
C PHE A 180 -19.04 -32.88 -12.87
N ALA A 181 -20.05 -33.17 -12.06
CA ALA A 181 -21.09 -34.13 -12.42
C ALA A 181 -21.90 -33.70 -13.65
N HIS A 182 -22.20 -32.40 -13.78
CA HIS A 182 -22.83 -31.85 -15.00
C HIS A 182 -21.90 -31.95 -16.23
N PHE A 183 -20.59 -31.75 -16.07
CA PHE A 183 -19.61 -31.98 -17.13
C PHE A 183 -19.52 -33.45 -17.56
N GLU A 184 -19.54 -34.38 -16.61
CA GLU A 184 -19.49 -35.82 -16.89
C GLU A 184 -20.75 -36.32 -17.59
N THR A 185 -21.92 -35.88 -17.13
CA THR A 185 -23.20 -36.21 -17.80
C THR A 185 -23.27 -35.63 -19.20
N TYR A 186 -22.76 -34.41 -19.41
CA TYR A 186 -22.67 -33.81 -20.75
C TYR A 186 -21.68 -34.56 -21.66
N LYS A 187 -20.52 -34.96 -21.14
CA LYS A 187 -19.54 -35.79 -21.86
C LYS A 187 -20.09 -37.16 -22.25
N GLN A 188 -20.91 -37.79 -21.39
CA GLN A 188 -21.59 -39.05 -21.70
C GLN A 188 -22.73 -38.90 -22.72
N LYS A 189 -23.31 -37.69 -22.83
CA LYS A 189 -24.36 -37.37 -23.80
C LYS A 189 -23.77 -37.12 -25.20
N SER A 190 -22.58 -36.53 -25.30
CA SER A 190 -21.89 -36.30 -26.58
C SER A 190 -21.29 -37.57 -27.20
N THR A 191 -20.96 -38.60 -26.41
CA THR A 191 -20.41 -39.87 -26.91
C THR A 191 -21.46 -40.87 -27.40
N LYS A 192 -22.76 -40.63 -27.16
CA LYS A 192 -23.86 -41.51 -27.61
C LYS A 192 -24.47 -41.12 -28.96
N SER A 193 -24.02 -40.03 -29.59
CA SER A 193 -24.61 -39.49 -30.83
C SER A 193 -23.77 -39.67 -32.10
N THR A 194 -22.76 -40.56 -32.09
CA THR A 194 -21.99 -40.89 -33.30
C THR A 194 -22.48 -42.19 -33.93
N ASP A 195 -23.68 -42.15 -34.51
CA ASP A 195 -24.06 -42.97 -35.66
C ASP A 195 -25.27 -42.29 -36.31
N LEU A 196 -25.01 -41.48 -37.32
CA LEU A 196 -25.75 -41.36 -38.58
C LEU A 196 -25.27 -40.11 -39.34
N ASN A 197 -24.94 -40.37 -40.60
CA ASN A 197 -24.25 -39.51 -41.54
C ASN A 197 -25.26 -38.63 -42.30
N SER A 198 -25.15 -37.29 -42.25
CA SER A 198 -25.56 -36.42 -43.37
C SER A 198 -25.01 -35.00 -43.24
N LYS A 199 -24.18 -34.62 -44.21
CA LYS A 199 -23.75 -33.25 -44.50
C LYS A 199 -24.96 -32.35 -44.79
N GLN A 200 -25.06 -31.16 -44.17
CA GLN A 200 -25.44 -29.92 -44.86
C GLN A 200 -25.19 -28.62 -44.04
N LYS A 201 -24.54 -27.70 -44.74
CA LYS A 201 -24.26 -26.25 -44.63
C LYS A 201 -25.09 -25.35 -43.67
N THR A 202 -24.34 -24.57 -42.87
CA THR A 202 -24.38 -23.10 -42.61
C THR A 202 -25.69 -22.30 -42.75
N ALA A 203 -26.23 -21.79 -41.62
CA ALA A 203 -26.78 -20.43 -41.39
C ALA A 203 -27.03 -20.21 -39.85
N PRO A 204 -27.28 -18.99 -39.34
CA PRO A 204 -26.67 -18.42 -38.14
C PRO A 204 -27.34 -18.78 -36.81
N ALA A 205 -26.53 -18.72 -35.75
CA ALA A 205 -26.83 -19.10 -34.38
C ALA A 205 -27.88 -18.19 -33.69
N GLY A 206 -29.00 -18.79 -33.26
CA GLY A 206 -29.80 -18.31 -32.14
C GLY A 206 -29.26 -18.88 -30.81
N PRO A 207 -29.46 -18.19 -29.66
CA PRO A 207 -28.84 -18.55 -28.39
C PRO A 207 -29.70 -19.60 -27.67
N ALA A 208 -29.63 -20.86 -28.09
CA ALA A 208 -30.09 -22.02 -27.33
C ALA A 208 -29.57 -23.32 -27.97
N GLY A 209 -28.28 -23.37 -28.25
CA GLY A 209 -27.59 -24.63 -28.47
C GLY A 209 -27.13 -25.17 -27.13
N ASP A 210 -27.40 -26.44 -26.85
CA ASP A 210 -26.77 -27.25 -25.79
C ASP A 210 -25.26 -27.22 -26.06
N GLY A 211 -24.60 -26.17 -25.57
CA GLY A 211 -23.27 -25.75 -26.00
C GLY A 211 -22.62 -25.07 -24.81
N LEU A 212 -21.65 -25.76 -24.21
CA LEU A 212 -20.99 -25.32 -23.01
C LEU A 212 -20.11 -24.09 -23.31
N LEU A 213 -20.60 -22.91 -22.97
CA LEU A 213 -19.83 -21.66 -23.05
C LEU A 213 -18.98 -21.52 -21.79
N TYR A 214 -17.71 -21.92 -21.86
CA TYR A 214 -16.76 -21.66 -20.79
C TYR A 214 -16.29 -20.19 -20.84
N GLN A 215 -16.87 -19.35 -19.98
CA GLN A 215 -16.43 -17.97 -19.81
C GLN A 215 -15.38 -17.90 -18.69
N LEU A 216 -14.10 -17.86 -19.06
CA LEU A 216 -13.01 -17.61 -18.11
C LEU A 216 -13.08 -16.15 -17.64
N ARG A 217 -13.44 -15.92 -16.37
CA ARG A 217 -13.34 -14.60 -15.73
C ARG A 217 -12.01 -14.50 -14.98
N TYR A 218 -11.02 -13.90 -15.62
CA TYR A 218 -9.77 -13.54 -14.95
C TYR A 218 -10.01 -12.30 -14.08
N ARG A 219 -9.64 -12.35 -12.81
CA ARG A 219 -9.63 -11.19 -11.90
C ARG A 219 -8.21 -10.62 -11.82
N PRO A 220 -7.87 -9.60 -12.64
CA PRO A 220 -6.51 -9.05 -12.67
C PRO A 220 -6.10 -8.44 -11.33
N GLU A 221 -7.05 -7.88 -10.56
CA GLU A 221 -6.80 -7.31 -9.24
C GLU A 221 -6.22 -8.32 -8.25
N GLN A 222 -6.64 -9.59 -8.32
CA GLN A 222 -6.12 -10.62 -7.41
C GLN A 222 -4.66 -10.98 -7.71
N SER A 223 -4.27 -11.00 -8.98
CA SER A 223 -2.88 -11.25 -9.37
C SER A 223 -1.99 -10.07 -9.02
N GLN A 224 -2.47 -8.84 -9.20
CA GLN A 224 -1.77 -7.63 -8.78
C GLN A 224 -1.62 -7.59 -7.25
N LEU A 225 -2.68 -7.91 -6.50
CA LEU A 225 -2.64 -7.98 -5.03
C LEU A 225 -1.63 -9.02 -4.52
N GLN A 226 -1.52 -10.17 -5.20
CA GLN A 226 -0.50 -11.19 -4.88
C GLN A 226 0.92 -10.67 -5.14
N GLN A 227 1.14 -9.95 -6.25
CA GLN A 227 2.45 -9.34 -6.54
C GLN A 227 2.79 -8.24 -5.53
N THR A 228 1.86 -7.35 -5.19
CA THR A 228 2.09 -6.30 -4.20
C THR A 228 2.30 -6.88 -2.80
N SER A 229 1.58 -7.94 -2.43
CA SER A 229 1.81 -8.66 -1.17
C SER A 229 3.22 -9.21 -1.11
N ARG A 230 3.72 -9.78 -2.23
CA ARG A 230 5.10 -10.30 -2.28
C ARG A 230 6.15 -9.18 -2.18
N VAL A 231 5.91 -8.04 -2.80
CA VAL A 231 6.79 -6.86 -2.68
C VAL A 231 6.78 -6.34 -1.23
N ALA A 232 5.62 -6.26 -0.59
CA ALA A 232 5.49 -5.84 0.81
C ALA A 232 6.20 -6.80 1.78
N GLU A 233 6.17 -8.11 1.55
CA GLU A 233 6.96 -9.08 2.34
C GLU A 233 8.47 -8.83 2.22
N LEU A 234 8.95 -8.56 1.00
CA LEU A 234 10.36 -8.26 0.75
C LEU A 234 10.76 -6.93 1.39
N GLU A 235 9.92 -5.91 1.30
CA GLU A 235 10.11 -4.62 1.96
C GLU A 235 10.13 -4.78 3.48
N GLN A 236 9.21 -5.54 4.07
CA GLN A 236 9.23 -5.81 5.51
C GLN A 236 10.51 -6.53 5.95
N ARG A 237 11.01 -7.47 5.15
CA ARG A 237 12.28 -8.16 5.43
C ARG A 237 13.47 -7.21 5.30
N LEU A 238 13.47 -6.33 4.30
CA LEU A 238 14.49 -5.32 4.09
C LEU A 238 14.49 -4.31 5.24
N ASN A 239 13.34 -3.80 5.65
CA ASN A 239 13.19 -2.93 6.82
C ASN A 239 13.69 -3.59 8.11
N LYS A 240 13.45 -4.90 8.30
CA LYS A 240 14.03 -5.65 9.42
C LYS A 240 15.56 -5.67 9.35
N LEU A 241 16.15 -5.93 8.19
CA LEU A 241 17.60 -5.90 8.02
C LEU A 241 18.18 -4.50 8.24
N GLU A 242 17.52 -3.47 7.75
CA GLU A 242 17.91 -2.07 7.96
C GLU A 242 17.80 -1.66 9.43
N SER A 243 16.77 -2.11 10.14
CA SER A 243 16.66 -1.86 11.59
C SER A 243 17.77 -2.52 12.40
N VAL A 244 18.29 -3.67 11.94
CA VAL A 244 19.40 -4.38 12.59
C VAL A 244 20.74 -3.73 12.26
N LEU A 245 20.97 -3.31 11.01
CA LEU A 245 22.16 -2.55 10.64
C LEU A 245 22.15 -1.11 11.20
N GLY A 246 20.97 -0.60 11.53
CA GLY A 246 20.74 0.78 11.94
C GLY A 246 20.48 1.67 10.73
N THR A 247 19.34 2.36 10.73
CA THR A 247 18.95 3.35 9.71
C THR A 247 19.55 4.74 9.97
N SER A 248 20.09 4.96 11.17
CA SER A 248 20.61 6.26 11.57
C SER A 248 21.99 6.49 10.97
N ASN A 249 22.07 7.51 10.12
CA ASN A 249 23.34 8.09 9.68
C ASN A 249 24.25 8.40 10.89
N GLU A 250 23.69 8.74 12.05
CA GLU A 250 24.44 8.99 13.30
C GLU A 250 25.17 7.78 13.85
N ASN A 251 24.55 6.60 13.93
CA ASN A 251 25.27 5.39 14.37
C ASN A 251 26.33 4.97 13.35
N MET A 252 26.02 5.13 12.06
CA MET A 252 27.00 4.92 10.98
C MET A 252 28.09 5.98 10.95
N ALA A 253 27.83 7.22 11.38
CA ALA A 253 28.81 8.30 11.49
C ALA A 253 29.67 8.16 12.75
N ARG A 254 29.11 7.67 13.86
CA ARG A 254 29.89 7.27 15.06
C ARG A 254 30.81 6.09 14.77
N LEU A 255 30.35 5.11 14.00
CA LEU A 255 31.20 4.03 13.50
C LEU A 255 32.17 4.55 12.43
N GLY A 256 31.70 5.41 11.53
CA GLY A 256 32.44 6.01 10.42
C GLY A 256 33.58 6.92 10.87
N SER A 257 33.44 7.63 11.99
CA SER A 257 34.53 8.40 12.60
C SER A 257 35.61 7.48 13.16
N THR A 258 35.23 6.40 13.83
CA THR A 258 36.19 5.40 14.31
C THR A 258 36.82 4.54 13.20
N LEU A 259 36.17 4.47 12.03
CA LEU A 259 36.53 3.53 10.97
C LEU A 259 36.87 4.18 9.61
N HIS A 260 36.85 5.51 9.50
CA HIS A 260 37.13 6.26 8.27
C HIS A 260 36.33 5.75 7.05
N ASN A 261 34.99 5.73 7.16
CA ASN A 261 34.06 5.43 6.05
C ASN A 261 34.25 4.07 5.36
N GLN A 262 34.72 3.06 6.09
CA GLN A 262 34.88 1.71 5.56
C GLN A 262 33.62 0.84 5.74
N SER A 263 33.56 -0.26 4.99
CA SER A 263 32.48 -1.25 5.08
C SER A 263 32.35 -1.83 6.50
N ILE A 264 31.14 -2.19 6.92
CA ILE A 264 30.89 -2.82 8.24
C ILE A 264 31.72 -4.10 8.41
N THR A 265 31.98 -4.82 7.31
CA THR A 265 32.86 -6.00 7.32
C THR A 265 34.30 -5.65 7.68
N GLU A 266 34.85 -4.57 7.12
CA GLU A 266 36.19 -4.10 7.49
C GLU A 266 36.23 -3.58 8.94
N ALA A 267 35.10 -3.07 9.46
CA ALA A 267 34.92 -2.76 10.88
C ALA A 267 35.08 -3.97 11.77
N VAL A 268 34.39 -5.04 11.40
CA VAL A 268 34.40 -6.30 12.13
C VAL A 268 35.79 -6.94 12.04
N GLU A 269 36.45 -6.91 10.88
CA GLU A 269 37.84 -7.40 10.73
C GLU A 269 38.84 -6.60 11.56
N LYS A 270 38.68 -5.26 11.64
CA LYS A 270 39.49 -4.42 12.54
C LYS A 270 39.20 -4.69 14.02
N LEU A 271 37.95 -4.98 14.38
CA LEU A 271 37.59 -5.35 15.75
C LEU A 271 38.10 -6.77 16.08
N GLU A 272 38.05 -7.69 15.12
CA GLU A 272 38.55 -9.06 15.24
C GLU A 272 40.07 -9.07 15.38
N SER A 273 40.80 -8.27 14.59
CA SER A 273 42.25 -8.10 14.78
C SER A 273 42.58 -7.47 16.14
N ARG A 274 41.80 -6.48 16.60
CA ARG A 274 41.93 -5.94 17.97
C ARG A 274 41.57 -6.97 19.05
N PHE A 275 40.63 -7.87 18.79
CA PHE A 275 40.28 -8.96 19.69
C PHE A 275 41.38 -10.03 19.73
N ALA A 276 42.03 -10.32 18.60
CA ALA A 276 43.20 -11.18 18.56
C ALA A 276 44.39 -10.56 19.32
N LEU A 277 44.49 -9.22 19.34
CA LEU A 277 45.42 -8.48 20.21
C LEU A 277 45.03 -8.49 21.70
N LEU A 278 43.85 -9.02 22.07
CA LEU A 278 43.51 -9.20 23.49
C LEU A 278 44.03 -10.53 24.05
N GLU A 279 44.55 -11.44 23.20
CA GLU A 279 45.16 -12.69 23.62
C GLU A 279 46.68 -12.51 23.82
N PRO A 280 47.15 -12.31 25.06
CA PRO A 280 48.54 -11.89 25.33
C PRO A 280 49.58 -12.92 24.87
N THR A 281 49.22 -14.20 24.87
CA THR A 281 50.08 -15.31 24.41
C THR A 281 50.36 -15.28 22.91
N GLN A 282 49.42 -14.79 22.10
CA GLN A 282 49.61 -14.67 20.65
C GLN A 282 50.40 -13.40 20.29
N ILE A 283 50.31 -12.35 21.11
CA ILE A 283 51.11 -11.12 20.93
C ILE A 283 52.59 -11.39 21.13
N GLU A 284 52.99 -12.04 22.22
CA GLU A 284 54.42 -12.29 22.49
C GLU A 284 55.07 -13.18 21.41
N THR A 285 54.33 -14.18 20.91
CA THR A 285 54.82 -15.05 19.83
C THR A 285 54.83 -14.35 18.47
N ALA A 286 53.88 -13.46 18.21
CA ALA A 286 53.85 -12.63 17.00
C ALA A 286 54.97 -11.58 17.02
N GLU A 287 55.21 -10.91 18.14
CA GLU A 287 56.28 -9.92 18.34
C GLU A 287 57.66 -10.56 18.13
N GLY A 288 57.90 -11.75 18.69
CA GLY A 288 59.13 -12.52 18.46
C GLY A 288 59.34 -12.91 16.99
N ARG A 289 58.25 -13.20 16.25
CA ARG A 289 58.34 -13.48 14.79
C ARG A 289 58.54 -12.21 13.98
N LEU A 290 57.93 -11.10 14.37
CA LEU A 290 57.97 -9.82 13.66
C LEU A 290 59.33 -9.15 13.81
N THR A 291 59.96 -9.22 14.98
CA THR A 291 61.36 -8.81 15.20
C THR A 291 62.34 -9.66 14.37
N GLY A 292 62.11 -10.98 14.30
CA GLY A 292 62.86 -11.88 13.43
C GLY A 292 62.63 -11.65 11.93
N LEU A 293 61.46 -11.11 11.54
CA LEU A 293 61.17 -10.73 10.16
C LEU A 293 61.77 -9.36 9.81
N ALA A 294 61.69 -8.38 10.70
CA ALA A 294 62.26 -7.04 10.54
C ALA A 294 63.77 -7.12 10.29
N SER A 295 64.49 -7.90 11.10
CA SER A 295 65.92 -8.13 10.89
C SER A 295 66.25 -8.78 9.53
N LYS A 296 65.39 -9.69 9.03
CA LYS A 296 65.54 -10.26 7.69
C LYS A 296 65.18 -9.25 6.59
N MET A 297 64.23 -8.38 6.85
CA MET A 297 63.79 -7.34 5.92
C MET A 297 64.86 -6.25 5.77
N ASP A 298 65.56 -5.89 6.84
CA ASP A 298 66.72 -4.98 6.79
C ASP A 298 67.85 -5.55 5.91
N VAL A 299 68.16 -6.85 6.08
CA VAL A 299 69.14 -7.55 5.24
C VAL A 299 68.72 -7.63 3.76
N VAL A 300 67.42 -7.66 3.48
CA VAL A 300 66.88 -7.63 2.11
C VAL A 300 66.87 -6.20 1.55
N ALA A 301 66.54 -5.20 2.35
CA ALA A 301 66.56 -3.79 1.96
C ALA A 301 67.96 -3.33 1.55
N GLU A 302 68.99 -3.78 2.27
CA GLU A 302 70.40 -3.56 1.89
C GLU A 302 70.76 -4.16 0.52
N LYS A 303 70.09 -5.24 0.10
CA LYS A 303 70.31 -5.90 -1.19
C LYS A 303 69.45 -5.33 -2.32
N VAL A 304 68.27 -4.80 -2.01
CA VAL A 304 67.27 -4.31 -2.99
C VAL A 304 67.47 -2.83 -3.35
N ASN A 305 67.98 -2.01 -2.43
CA ASN A 305 68.26 -0.58 -2.69
C ASN A 305 69.27 -0.33 -3.83
N GLY A 306 69.98 -1.36 -4.31
CA GLY A 306 70.88 -1.26 -5.46
C GLY A 306 70.21 -1.41 -6.85
N GLN A 307 68.90 -1.70 -6.93
CA GLN A 307 68.23 -2.05 -8.20
C GLN A 307 66.88 -1.35 -8.48
N SER A 308 66.39 -0.42 -7.64
CA SER A 308 65.10 0.26 -7.90
C SER A 308 65.26 1.47 -8.82
N ASP A 309 64.46 1.52 -9.89
CA ASP A 309 64.31 2.70 -10.76
C ASP A 309 63.23 3.62 -10.16
N PRO A 310 63.58 4.79 -9.59
CA PRO A 310 62.63 5.65 -8.88
C PRO A 310 61.50 6.20 -9.78
N GLU A 311 61.73 6.32 -11.09
CA GLU A 311 60.68 6.71 -12.05
C GLU A 311 59.62 5.63 -12.27
N LYS A 312 60.00 4.35 -12.18
CA LYS A 312 59.02 3.25 -12.27
C LYS A 312 58.21 3.18 -11.00
N ASP A 313 58.84 3.37 -9.85
CA ASP A 313 58.16 3.40 -8.56
C ASP A 313 57.16 4.57 -8.50
N ALA A 314 57.53 5.76 -8.98
CA ALA A 314 56.62 6.91 -9.08
C ALA A 314 55.40 6.64 -9.98
N LYS A 315 55.62 6.02 -11.15
CA LYS A 315 54.51 5.63 -12.06
C LYS A 315 53.63 4.55 -11.46
N VAL A 316 54.21 3.59 -10.72
CA VAL A 316 53.46 2.53 -10.03
C VAL A 316 52.63 3.12 -8.90
N THR A 317 53.14 4.11 -8.15
CA THR A 317 52.36 4.81 -7.12
C THR A 317 51.21 5.62 -7.74
N GLU A 318 51.44 6.33 -8.85
CA GLU A 318 50.37 7.03 -9.56
C GLU A 318 49.28 6.06 -10.06
N LEU A 319 49.68 4.92 -10.65
CA LEU A 319 48.74 3.88 -11.08
C LEU A 319 47.98 3.27 -9.90
N TYR A 320 48.64 3.07 -8.77
CA TYR A 320 47.99 2.56 -7.55
C TYR A 320 46.92 3.54 -7.04
N GLU A 321 47.20 4.84 -7.04
CA GLU A 321 46.21 5.86 -6.68
C GLU A 321 45.01 5.89 -7.64
N LEU A 322 45.27 5.77 -8.95
CA LEU A 322 44.20 5.68 -9.95
C LEU A 322 43.36 4.42 -9.76
N VAL A 323 43.98 3.27 -9.47
CA VAL A 323 43.25 2.03 -9.18
C VAL A 323 42.40 2.20 -7.92
N LYS A 324 42.94 2.78 -6.85
CA LYS A 324 42.20 3.03 -5.61
C LYS A 324 40.98 3.94 -5.83
N LYS A 325 41.10 4.97 -6.67
CA LYS A 325 39.98 5.86 -7.06
C LYS A 325 38.93 5.13 -7.90
N THR A 326 39.36 4.22 -8.78
CA THR A 326 38.47 3.51 -9.72
C THR A 326 37.86 2.23 -9.16
N GLU A 327 38.42 1.65 -8.09
CA GLU A 327 37.92 0.45 -7.43
C GLU A 327 36.48 0.62 -6.93
N PHE A 328 36.19 1.76 -6.29
CA PHE A 328 34.83 2.09 -5.87
C PHE A 328 33.86 2.15 -7.05
N ILE A 329 34.25 2.80 -8.14
CA ILE A 329 33.43 2.93 -9.36
C ILE A 329 33.19 1.55 -9.99
N SER A 330 34.22 0.70 -10.01
CA SER A 330 34.13 -0.68 -10.51
C SER A 330 33.12 -1.52 -9.72
N SER A 331 33.03 -1.33 -8.40
CA SER A 331 32.05 -2.03 -7.56
C SER A 331 30.60 -1.60 -7.82
N ILE A 332 30.39 -0.32 -8.20
CA ILE A 332 29.07 0.27 -8.44
C ILE A 332 28.57 0.01 -9.86
N LEU A 333 29.48 -0.13 -10.83
CA LEU A 333 29.14 -0.28 -12.25
C LEU A 333 28.18 -1.45 -12.54
N PRO A 334 28.32 -2.65 -11.95
CA PRO A 334 27.33 -3.72 -12.12
C PRO A 334 25.94 -3.34 -11.56
N GLN A 335 25.90 -2.58 -10.47
CA GLN A 335 24.64 -2.14 -9.86
C GLN A 335 23.94 -1.11 -10.76
N THR A 336 24.67 -0.16 -11.33
CA THR A 336 24.10 0.85 -12.25
C THR A 336 23.60 0.20 -13.53
N ILE A 337 24.33 -0.79 -14.08
CA ILE A 337 23.85 -1.57 -15.23
C ILE A 337 22.55 -2.30 -14.90
N ARG A 338 22.46 -2.97 -13.73
CA ARG A 338 21.21 -3.63 -13.31
C ARG A 338 20.04 -2.65 -13.18
N ARG A 339 20.28 -1.46 -12.62
CA ARG A 339 19.28 -0.39 -12.54
C ARG A 339 18.85 0.05 -13.94
N LEU A 340 19.79 0.26 -14.86
CA LEU A 340 19.50 0.61 -16.26
C LEU A 340 18.66 -0.47 -16.96
N THR A 341 18.99 -1.75 -16.77
CA THR A 341 18.19 -2.85 -17.34
C THR A 341 16.77 -2.92 -16.74
N ALA A 342 16.61 -2.65 -15.44
CA ALA A 342 15.30 -2.59 -14.81
C ALA A 342 14.47 -1.38 -15.29
N LEU A 343 15.14 -0.27 -15.59
CA LEU A 343 14.54 0.97 -16.12
C LEU A 343 14.36 0.96 -17.65
N GLU A 344 14.85 -0.06 -18.36
CA GLU A 344 14.80 -0.15 -19.82
C GLU A 344 13.38 -0.08 -20.36
N SER A 345 12.44 -0.82 -19.75
CA SER A 345 11.04 -0.81 -20.18
C SER A 345 10.40 0.57 -20.01
N LEU A 346 10.68 1.25 -18.91
CA LEU A 346 10.18 2.60 -18.64
C LEU A 346 10.78 3.62 -19.62
N HIS A 347 12.09 3.54 -19.87
CA HIS A 347 12.75 4.40 -20.85
C HIS A 347 12.21 4.16 -22.27
N ARG A 348 11.91 2.90 -22.61
CA ARG A 348 11.28 2.54 -23.88
C ARG A 348 9.87 3.12 -23.99
N GLU A 349 9.04 2.96 -22.96
CA GLU A 349 7.70 3.55 -22.90
C GLU A 349 7.73 5.09 -23.00
N ALA A 350 8.68 5.74 -22.31
CA ALA A 350 8.85 7.20 -22.40
C ALA A 350 9.28 7.66 -23.81
N SER A 351 10.15 6.89 -24.48
CA SER A 351 10.55 7.14 -25.86
C SER A 351 9.38 6.95 -26.83
N GLU A 352 8.62 5.86 -26.68
CA GLU A 352 7.41 5.59 -27.46
C GLU A 352 6.34 6.66 -27.22
N PHE A 353 6.22 7.16 -25.98
CA PHE A 353 5.31 8.26 -25.63
C PHE A 353 5.67 9.54 -26.36
N SER A 354 6.95 9.94 -26.37
CA SER A 354 7.42 11.10 -27.13
C SER A 354 7.10 10.98 -28.63
N SER A 355 7.31 9.79 -29.21
CA SER A 355 6.92 9.52 -30.61
C SER A 355 5.41 9.59 -30.82
N SER A 356 4.62 9.03 -29.90
CA SER A 356 3.16 9.05 -29.97
C SER A 356 2.61 10.47 -29.86
N LEU A 357 3.23 11.31 -29.04
CA LEU A 357 2.87 12.71 -28.85
C LEU A 357 3.17 13.51 -30.12
N ALA A 358 4.34 13.31 -30.74
CA ALA A 358 4.66 13.92 -32.03
C ALA A 358 3.68 13.48 -33.14
N LYS A 359 3.24 12.21 -33.14
CA LYS A 359 2.21 11.73 -34.07
C LYS A 359 0.86 12.39 -33.81
N LEU A 360 0.47 12.54 -32.54
CA LEU A 360 -0.79 13.18 -32.16
C LEU A 360 -0.78 14.66 -32.56
N GLU A 361 0.32 15.38 -32.33
CA GLU A 361 0.49 16.76 -32.79
C GLU A 361 0.36 16.87 -34.32
N ALA A 362 1.01 15.98 -35.07
CA ALA A 362 0.85 15.92 -36.52
C ALA A 362 -0.59 15.63 -36.96
N PHE A 363 -1.33 14.78 -36.24
CA PHE A 363 -2.75 14.54 -36.51
C PHE A 363 -3.60 15.77 -36.17
N GLN A 364 -3.32 16.45 -35.07
CA GLN A 364 -4.02 17.67 -34.68
C GLN A 364 -3.83 18.78 -35.71
N LEU A 365 -2.61 18.97 -36.23
CA LEU A 365 -2.34 19.89 -37.33
C LEU A 365 -3.09 19.52 -38.62
N LYS A 366 -3.18 18.22 -38.94
CA LYS A 366 -3.99 17.75 -40.09
C LYS A 366 -5.49 18.01 -39.90
N ILE A 367 -6.02 17.79 -38.70
CA ILE A 367 -7.43 18.08 -38.40
C ILE A 367 -7.68 19.58 -38.47
N ALA A 368 -6.79 20.42 -37.93
CA ALA A 368 -6.90 21.87 -38.00
C ALA A 368 -6.92 22.38 -39.45
N THR A 369 -6.01 21.90 -40.29
CA THR A 369 -5.99 22.26 -41.72
C THR A 369 -7.20 21.72 -42.48
N SER A 370 -7.68 20.50 -42.17
CA SER A 370 -8.93 19.98 -42.74
C SER A 370 -10.16 20.79 -42.30
N LEU A 371 -10.18 21.29 -41.07
CA LEU A 371 -11.28 22.10 -40.55
C LEU A 371 -11.31 23.48 -41.21
N GLU A 372 -10.14 24.09 -41.40
CA GLU A 372 -9.99 25.32 -42.20
C GLU A 372 -10.41 25.09 -43.67
N GLY A 373 -10.10 23.93 -44.23
CA GLY A 373 -10.56 23.52 -45.56
C GLY A 373 -12.08 23.38 -45.64
N ASN A 374 -12.71 22.75 -44.65
CA ASN A 374 -14.16 22.63 -44.55
C ASN A 374 -14.85 23.99 -44.36
N GLU A 375 -14.25 24.90 -43.58
CA GLU A 375 -14.73 26.27 -43.43
C GLU A 375 -14.73 27.02 -44.78
N LYS A 376 -13.64 26.93 -45.54
CA LYS A 376 -13.57 27.51 -46.90
C LYS A 376 -14.59 26.90 -47.84
N LEU A 377 -14.82 25.58 -47.77
CA LEU A 377 -15.84 24.91 -48.56
C LEU A 377 -17.25 25.39 -48.19
N LEU A 378 -17.57 25.52 -46.90
CA LEU A 378 -18.86 26.06 -46.46
C LEU A 378 -19.06 27.51 -46.95
N GLN A 379 -18.05 28.36 -46.83
CA GLN A 379 -18.11 29.72 -47.38
C GLN A 379 -18.32 29.73 -48.89
N SER A 380 -17.73 28.78 -49.63
CA SER A 380 -17.95 28.65 -51.08
C SER A 380 -19.37 28.16 -51.41
N VAL A 381 -19.92 27.26 -50.60
CA VAL A 381 -21.28 26.75 -50.72
C VAL A 381 -22.30 27.85 -50.39
N ASP A 382 -22.07 28.65 -49.36
CA ASP A 382 -22.92 29.80 -49.02
C ASP A 382 -22.96 30.83 -50.15
N LYS A 383 -21.80 31.13 -50.75
CA LYS A 383 -21.72 31.99 -51.94
C LYS A 383 -22.47 31.38 -53.12
N GLY A 384 -22.27 30.09 -53.39
CA GLY A 384 -22.99 29.36 -54.44
C GLY A 384 -24.50 29.33 -54.20
N PHE A 385 -24.96 29.21 -52.95
CA PHE A 385 -26.38 29.31 -52.61
C PHE A 385 -26.92 30.72 -52.86
N ALA A 386 -26.18 31.77 -52.51
CA ALA A 386 -26.59 33.15 -52.80
C ALA A 386 -26.74 33.39 -54.31
N GLU A 387 -25.77 32.96 -55.12
CA GLU A 387 -25.81 33.05 -56.58
C GLU A 387 -26.97 32.22 -57.18
N ASN A 388 -27.19 31.00 -56.67
CA ASN A 388 -28.29 30.14 -57.10
C ASN A 388 -29.66 30.74 -56.75
N VAL A 389 -29.80 31.36 -55.58
CA VAL A 389 -31.04 32.05 -55.21
C VAL A 389 -31.29 33.25 -56.11
N GLU A 390 -30.26 34.03 -56.44
CA GLU A 390 -30.37 35.17 -57.35
C GLU A 390 -30.76 34.73 -58.77
N THR A 391 -30.17 33.64 -59.27
CA THR A 391 -30.55 33.07 -60.58
C THR A 391 -31.97 32.51 -60.57
N ILE A 392 -32.41 31.85 -59.49
CA ILE A 392 -33.80 31.41 -59.35
C ILE A 392 -34.76 32.60 -59.32
N GLN A 393 -34.43 33.68 -58.62
CA GLN A 393 -35.23 34.92 -58.62
C GLN A 393 -35.32 35.52 -60.02
N LYS A 394 -34.20 35.62 -60.75
CA LYS A 394 -34.17 36.09 -62.15
C LYS A 394 -35.03 35.20 -63.05
N ASN A 395 -34.94 33.88 -62.91
CA ASN A 395 -35.74 32.92 -63.68
C ASN A 395 -37.24 33.03 -63.36
N MET A 396 -37.61 33.15 -62.07
CA MET A 396 -38.99 33.37 -61.61
C MET A 396 -39.56 34.67 -62.16
N ASN A 397 -38.80 35.76 -62.12
CA ASN A 397 -39.21 37.04 -62.69
C ASN A 397 -39.43 36.94 -64.20
N GLY A 398 -38.52 36.31 -64.94
CA GLY A 398 -38.70 36.07 -66.38
C GLY A 398 -39.91 35.18 -66.71
N LEU A 399 -40.23 34.20 -65.84
CA LEU A 399 -41.42 33.36 -65.98
C LEU A 399 -42.70 34.16 -65.69
N ASN A 400 -42.70 35.01 -64.66
CA ASN A 400 -43.79 35.93 -64.34
C ASN A 400 -44.04 36.93 -65.48
N GLU A 401 -43.00 37.49 -66.08
CA GLU A 401 -43.11 38.35 -67.26
C GLU A 401 -43.74 37.62 -68.45
N ARG A 402 -43.34 36.38 -68.71
CA ARG A 402 -43.96 35.54 -69.76
C ARG A 402 -45.41 35.21 -69.46
N ILE A 403 -45.77 34.90 -68.21
CA ILE A 403 -47.17 34.68 -67.81
C ILE A 403 -47.99 35.96 -67.97
N ALA A 404 -47.43 37.13 -67.65
CA ALA A 404 -48.10 38.41 -67.83
C ALA A 404 -48.33 38.72 -69.33
N ALA A 405 -47.37 38.38 -70.20
CA ALA A 405 -47.51 38.52 -71.64
C ALA A 405 -48.59 37.60 -72.24
N LEU A 406 -48.82 36.42 -71.65
CA LEU A 406 -49.88 35.47 -72.06
C LEU A 406 -51.27 35.79 -71.49
N LYS A 407 -51.38 36.71 -70.53
CA LYS A 407 -52.64 37.17 -69.93
C LYS A 407 -53.28 38.36 -70.66
N LYS A 408 -52.66 38.84 -71.75
CA LYS A 408 -53.29 39.70 -72.78
C LYS A 408 -53.76 38.83 -73.93
#